data_AF-A0A1V4QF64-F1
#
_entry.id   AF-A0A1V4QF64-F1
#
_cell.length_a   1.000
_cell.length_b   1.000
_cell.length_c   1.000
_cell.angle_alpha   90.00
_cell.angle_beta   90.00
_cell.angle_gamma   90.00
#
_symmetry.space_group_name_H-M   'P 1'
#
loop_
_entity.id
_entity.type
_entity.pdbx_description
1 polymer ?
#
loop_
_entity_poly.entity_id
_entity_poly.type
_entity_poly.pdbx_seq_one_letter_code
_entity_poly.pdbx_strand_id
1 'polypeptide(L)'
;MDFKILEEFLLQCIKKKIFPGAVCWVGDLDQVYYFEAYGDSQIVPEKRLMTRDTVFDLASLTKPLCTATLMIKLYEEGKVRLEDKISHFIPEFKNSVNGEKTIKGLLTHTTGIPAWFPLYLLARDERWDFLARVNTGSHNVLYSCLGYIILGRIIETVSGDRLDVLFEKKIKKMLGLNQTHFNPKTVDEVAPTELGNSYEQGIARKYGDIKKVPWVQLLVTPVLPERCYL
;
A
#
# COMPACT_ATOMS: atom_id res chain seq x y z
N MET A 1 6.96 -6.24 33.08
CA MET A 1 6.95 -7.17 31.92
C MET A 1 8.40 -7.31 31.47
N ASP A 2 8.92 -8.53 31.35
CA ASP A 2 10.31 -8.74 30.92
C ASP A 2 10.34 -8.96 29.41
N PHE A 3 11.07 -8.09 28.69
CA PHE A 3 11.20 -8.12 27.23
C PHE A 3 12.47 -8.84 26.74
N LYS A 4 13.24 -9.46 27.64
CA LYS A 4 14.47 -10.18 27.28
C LYS A 4 14.25 -11.28 26.24
N ILE A 5 13.14 -12.03 26.34
CA ILE A 5 12.79 -13.06 25.35
C ILE A 5 12.56 -12.44 23.96
N LEU A 6 11.92 -11.28 23.90
CA LEU A 6 11.65 -10.56 22.65
C LEU A 6 12.95 -10.03 22.03
N GLU A 7 13.80 -9.41 22.85
CA GLU A 7 15.12 -8.95 22.43
C GLU A 7 15.98 -10.10 21.90
N GLU A 8 16.09 -11.20 22.65
CA GLU A 8 16.85 -12.38 22.25
C GLU A 8 16.33 -12.97 20.94
N PHE A 9 15.00 -13.03 20.76
CA PHE A 9 14.38 -13.47 19.51
C PHE A 9 14.77 -12.58 18.33
N LEU A 10 14.63 -11.25 18.46
CA LEU A 10 14.97 -10.30 17.40
C LEU A 10 16.46 -10.38 17.03
N LEU A 11 17.35 -10.42 18.02
CA LEU A 11 18.79 -10.56 17.81
C LEU A 11 19.14 -11.89 17.15
N GLN A 12 18.47 -12.99 17.50
CA GLN A 12 18.66 -14.27 16.83
C GLN A 12 18.21 -14.25 15.37
N CYS A 13 17.07 -13.62 15.05
CA CYS A 13 16.60 -13.44 13.67
C CYS A 13 17.58 -12.61 12.83
N ILE A 14 18.13 -11.53 13.39
CA ILE A 14 19.15 -10.70 12.73
C ILE A 14 20.44 -11.50 12.50
N LYS A 15 20.92 -12.21 13.53
CA LYS A 15 22.10 -13.09 13.42
C LYS A 15 21.93 -14.16 12.33
N LYS A 16 20.72 -14.71 12.20
CA LYS A 16 20.33 -15.68 11.16
C LYS A 16 20.03 -15.04 9.80
N LYS A 17 20.14 -13.72 9.67
CA LYS A 17 19.85 -12.93 8.46
C LYS A 17 18.43 -13.14 7.91
N ILE A 18 17.46 -13.36 8.80
CA ILE A 18 16.03 -13.40 8.42
C ILE A 18 15.56 -12.00 7.99
N PHE A 19 16.02 -10.97 8.70
CA PHE A 19 15.91 -9.55 8.34
C PHE A 19 17.15 -8.81 8.84
N PRO A 20 17.53 -7.67 8.24
CA PRO A 20 18.75 -6.93 8.62
C PRO A 20 18.62 -6.17 9.94
N GLY A 21 17.40 -5.76 10.29
CA GLY A 21 17.10 -5.02 11.50
C GLY A 21 15.59 -4.92 11.73
N ALA A 22 15.21 -4.42 12.90
CA ALA A 22 13.82 -4.23 13.28
C ALA A 22 13.67 -3.09 14.28
N VAL A 23 12.52 -2.43 14.24
CA VAL A 23 12.04 -1.54 15.31
C VAL A 23 10.83 -2.20 15.95
N CYS A 24 10.82 -2.33 17.27
CA CYS A 24 9.74 -2.97 18.00
C CYS A 24 9.14 -1.99 19.01
N TRP A 25 7.83 -1.81 18.96
CA TRP A 25 7.07 -0.96 19.86
C TRP A 25 5.97 -1.80 20.53
N VAL A 26 5.92 -1.76 21.86
CA VAL A 26 4.89 -2.40 22.68
C VAL A 26 4.37 -1.36 23.66
N GLY A 27 3.06 -1.13 23.65
CA GLY A 27 2.39 -0.13 24.46
C GLY A 27 0.89 -0.38 24.51
N ASP A 28 0.21 0.40 25.34
CA ASP A 28 -1.24 0.53 25.36
C ASP A 28 -1.64 2.01 25.24
N LEU A 29 -2.86 2.36 25.68
CA LEU A 29 -3.36 3.72 25.65
C LEU A 29 -2.68 4.65 26.67
N ASP A 30 -2.13 4.10 27.74
CA ASP A 30 -1.61 4.86 28.87
C ASP A 30 -0.09 5.04 28.77
N GLN A 31 0.63 4.03 28.29
CA GLN A 31 2.09 4.07 28.25
C GLN A 31 2.76 3.15 27.23
N VAL A 32 4.02 3.47 26.95
CA VAL A 32 4.95 2.63 26.19
C VAL A 32 5.69 1.71 27.16
N TYR A 33 5.59 0.41 26.95
CA TYR A 33 6.28 -0.62 27.73
C TYR A 33 7.66 -0.96 27.17
N TYR A 34 7.80 -0.90 25.85
CA TYR A 34 9.03 -1.25 25.14
C TYR A 34 9.08 -0.52 23.81
N PHE A 35 10.22 0.09 23.50
CA PHE A 35 10.44 0.71 22.20
C PHE A 35 11.93 0.67 21.88
N GLU A 36 12.35 -0.29 21.06
CA GLU A 36 13.77 -0.49 20.75
C GLU A 36 14.02 -0.77 19.28
N ALA A 37 15.23 -0.46 18.84
CA ALA A 37 15.71 -0.66 17.48
C ALA A 37 16.94 -1.58 17.48
N TYR A 38 16.97 -2.52 16.53
CA TYR A 38 18.02 -3.55 16.44
C TYR A 38 18.52 -3.69 15.00
N GLY A 39 19.82 -3.96 14.86
CA GLY A 39 20.45 -4.26 13.58
C GLY A 39 20.59 -3.04 12.67
N ASP A 40 20.50 -3.29 11.37
CA ASP A 40 20.76 -2.30 10.32
C ASP A 40 19.46 -1.99 9.55
N SER A 41 19.20 -0.72 9.25
CA SER A 41 18.13 -0.29 8.33
C SER A 41 18.53 -0.43 6.86
N GLN A 42 19.83 -0.54 6.58
CA GLN A 42 20.38 -0.72 5.24
C GLN A 42 21.65 -1.55 5.33
N ILE A 43 21.83 -2.50 4.42
CA ILE A 43 23.04 -3.34 4.33
C ILE A 43 23.94 -2.94 3.16
N VAL A 44 23.34 -2.43 2.08
CA VAL A 44 24.01 -2.01 0.83
C VAL A 44 23.40 -0.70 0.33
N PRO A 45 24.17 0.16 -0.39
CA PRO A 45 25.60 0.02 -0.67
C PRO A 45 26.48 0.21 0.58
N GLU A 46 25.98 1.00 1.53
CA GLU A 46 26.64 1.25 2.81
C GLU A 46 25.72 0.83 3.97
N LYS A 47 26.31 0.33 5.05
CA LYS A 47 25.53 -0.05 6.22
C LYS A 47 25.01 1.18 6.96
N ARG A 48 23.74 1.15 7.34
CA ARG A 48 23.10 2.17 8.18
C ARG A 48 22.43 1.49 9.36
N LEU A 49 22.72 1.96 10.57
CA LEU A 49 22.13 1.43 11.79
C LEU A 49 20.63 1.71 11.84
N MET A 50 19.87 0.76 12.37
CA MET A 50 18.46 0.94 12.65
C MET A 50 18.27 1.95 13.80
N THR A 51 17.27 2.82 13.68
CA THR A 51 16.89 3.76 14.75
C THR A 51 15.39 3.67 15.02
N ARG A 52 14.96 4.14 16.19
CA ARG A 52 13.54 4.19 16.56
C ARG A 52 12.70 5.05 15.60
N ASP A 53 13.31 6.06 15.01
CA ASP A 53 12.68 7.00 14.08
C ASP A 53 12.87 6.62 12.60
N THR A 54 13.40 5.43 12.32
CA THR A 54 13.56 4.95 10.95
C THR A 54 12.18 4.85 10.28
N VAL A 55 12.01 5.52 9.14
CA VAL A 55 10.77 5.47 8.36
C VAL A 55 10.79 4.23 7.47
N PHE A 56 9.64 3.56 7.38
CA PHE A 56 9.45 2.36 6.56
C PHE A 56 8.32 2.58 5.56
N ASP A 57 8.41 1.90 4.41
CA ASP A 57 7.25 1.72 3.53
C ASP A 57 6.21 0.83 4.25
N LEU A 58 5.01 1.38 4.46
CA LEU A 58 3.92 0.70 5.12
C LEU A 58 3.23 -0.33 4.21
N ALA A 59 3.44 -0.25 2.89
CA ALA A 59 2.85 -1.13 1.89
C ALA A 59 1.37 -1.39 2.19
N SER A 60 0.98 -2.66 2.30
CA SER A 60 -0.42 -3.05 2.51
C SER A 60 -1.07 -2.57 3.81
N LEU A 61 -0.32 -2.04 4.80
CA LEU A 61 -0.93 -1.34 5.94
C LEU A 61 -1.65 -0.04 5.50
N THR A 62 -1.34 0.50 4.33
CA THR A 62 -2.08 1.61 3.69
C THR A 62 -3.56 1.28 3.51
N LYS A 63 -3.91 0.01 3.25
CA LYS A 63 -5.29 -0.43 3.06
C LYS A 63 -6.15 -0.14 4.30
N PRO A 64 -5.86 -0.71 5.50
CA PRO A 64 -6.66 -0.43 6.68
C PRO A 64 -6.43 0.98 7.24
N LEU A 65 -5.23 1.56 7.15
CA LEU A 65 -4.90 2.85 7.78
C LEU A 65 -5.37 4.07 6.98
N CYS A 66 -5.59 3.92 5.67
CA CYS A 66 -6.00 5.01 4.81
C CYS A 66 -7.24 4.65 4.00
N THR A 67 -7.14 3.74 3.03
CA THR A 67 -8.19 3.53 2.03
C THR A 67 -9.51 3.02 2.65
N ALA A 68 -9.45 1.99 3.50
CA ALA A 68 -10.62 1.47 4.18
C ALA A 68 -11.19 2.49 5.17
N THR A 69 -10.35 3.16 5.96
CA THR A 69 -10.80 4.23 6.88
C THR A 69 -11.56 5.31 6.13
N LEU A 70 -10.98 5.87 5.06
CA LEU A 70 -11.63 6.91 4.26
C LEU A 70 -12.92 6.42 3.62
N MET A 71 -12.97 5.17 3.11
CA MET A 71 -14.19 4.58 2.58
C MET A 71 -15.30 4.48 3.63
N ILE A 72 -14.97 4.00 4.84
CA ILE A 72 -15.94 3.92 5.95
C ILE A 72 -16.40 5.31 6.39
N LYS A 73 -15.53 6.32 6.40
CA LYS A 73 -15.94 7.71 6.67
C LYS A 73 -16.94 8.22 5.64
N LEU A 74 -16.74 7.95 4.34
CA LEU A 74 -17.70 8.31 3.29
C LEU A 74 -19.04 7.56 3.47
N TYR A 75 -19.00 6.31 3.93
CA TYR A 75 -20.20 5.53 4.25
C TYR A 75 -20.97 6.14 5.43
N GLU A 76 -20.28 6.52 6.52
CA GLU A 76 -20.88 7.21 7.67
C GLU A 76 -21.48 8.56 7.29
N GLU A 77 -20.83 9.31 6.39
CA GLU A 77 -21.32 10.57 5.83
C GLU A 77 -22.51 10.37 4.85
N GLY A 78 -22.91 9.13 4.57
CA GLY A 78 -24.02 8.81 3.66
C GLY A 78 -23.72 9.07 2.18
N LYS A 79 -22.46 9.33 1.82
CA LYS A 79 -22.02 9.62 0.45
C LYS A 79 -21.89 8.37 -0.42
N VAL A 80 -21.74 7.21 0.21
CA VAL A 80 -21.71 5.90 -0.45
C VAL A 80 -22.50 4.88 0.36
N ARG A 81 -22.92 3.80 -0.29
CA ARG A 81 -23.46 2.57 0.32
C ARG A 81 -22.55 1.40 -0.01
N LEU A 82 -22.46 0.44 0.91
CA LEU A 82 -21.62 -0.74 0.72
C LEU A 82 -22.02 -1.59 -0.50
N GLU A 83 -23.30 -1.53 -0.90
CA GLU A 83 -23.81 -2.25 -2.08
C GLU A 83 -23.73 -1.44 -3.37
N ASP A 84 -23.21 -0.20 -3.33
CA ASP A 84 -23.01 0.59 -4.55
C ASP A 84 -22.02 -0.10 -5.48
N LYS A 85 -22.32 -0.01 -6.78
CA LYS A 85 -21.54 -0.63 -7.85
C LYS A 85 -20.38 0.24 -8.28
N ILE A 86 -19.27 -0.37 -8.73
CA ILE A 86 -18.12 0.38 -9.24
C ILE A 86 -18.52 1.25 -10.44
N SER A 87 -19.40 0.73 -11.30
CA SER A 87 -19.92 1.43 -12.50
C SER A 87 -20.66 2.74 -12.19
N HIS A 88 -21.13 2.93 -10.94
CA HIS A 88 -21.77 4.19 -10.51
C HIS A 88 -20.75 5.34 -10.41
N PHE A 89 -19.49 5.03 -10.12
CA PHE A 89 -18.45 6.04 -9.81
C PHE A 89 -17.39 6.16 -10.89
N ILE A 90 -17.10 5.09 -11.63
CA ILE A 90 -16.00 5.06 -12.60
C ILE A 90 -16.58 4.80 -14.00
N PRO A 91 -16.59 5.79 -14.91
CA PRO A 91 -17.22 5.66 -16.23
C PRO A 91 -16.75 4.46 -17.05
N GLU A 92 -15.45 4.14 -16.99
CA GLU A 92 -14.79 3.02 -17.69
C GLU A 92 -15.35 1.65 -17.27
N PHE A 93 -16.00 1.59 -16.09
CA PHE A 93 -16.62 0.37 -15.57
C PHE A 93 -18.08 0.20 -16.00
N LYS A 94 -18.67 1.15 -16.73
CA LYS A 94 -20.02 0.98 -17.28
C LYS A 94 -20.02 -0.14 -18.33
N ASN A 95 -20.99 -1.07 -18.20
CA ASN A 95 -21.12 -2.23 -19.09
C ASN A 95 -19.85 -3.11 -19.17
N SER A 96 -19.07 -3.18 -18.08
CA SER A 96 -17.85 -3.98 -18.00
C SER A 96 -18.01 -5.22 -17.12
N VAL A 97 -17.08 -6.17 -17.24
CA VAL A 97 -17.06 -7.41 -16.43
C VAL A 97 -17.00 -7.08 -14.93
N ASN A 98 -16.34 -5.99 -14.58
CA ASN A 98 -16.14 -5.60 -13.18
C ASN A 98 -17.11 -4.52 -12.68
N GLY A 99 -17.96 -3.96 -13.54
CA GLY A 99 -18.85 -2.85 -13.20
C GLY A 99 -19.82 -3.13 -12.05
N GLU A 100 -20.40 -4.33 -12.03
CA GLU A 100 -21.44 -4.73 -11.07
C GLU A 100 -20.91 -5.21 -9.71
N LYS A 101 -19.61 -5.17 -9.51
CA LYS A 101 -18.99 -5.51 -8.23
C LYS A 101 -19.20 -4.36 -7.25
N THR A 102 -19.31 -4.68 -5.96
CA THR A 102 -19.72 -3.70 -4.94
C THR A 102 -18.54 -3.18 -4.14
N ILE A 103 -18.72 -2.01 -3.51
CA ILE A 103 -17.78 -1.47 -2.53
C ILE A 103 -17.49 -2.49 -1.42
N LYS A 104 -18.52 -3.16 -0.90
CA LYS A 104 -18.38 -4.24 0.09
C LYS A 104 -17.45 -5.33 -0.41
N GLY A 105 -17.68 -5.81 -1.63
CA GLY A 105 -16.87 -6.87 -2.22
C GLY A 105 -15.40 -6.46 -2.36
N LEU A 106 -15.12 -5.19 -2.69
CA LEU A 106 -13.75 -4.68 -2.76
C LEU A 106 -13.10 -4.63 -1.38
N LEU A 107 -13.80 -4.11 -0.36
CA LEU A 107 -13.31 -4.02 1.01
C LEU A 107 -12.99 -5.39 1.60
N THR A 108 -13.82 -6.40 1.30
CA THR A 108 -13.70 -7.76 1.82
C THR A 108 -12.93 -8.71 0.91
N HIS A 109 -12.34 -8.21 -0.19
CA HIS A 109 -11.60 -9.03 -1.14
C HIS A 109 -12.40 -10.21 -1.74
N THR A 110 -13.72 -10.04 -1.95
CA THR A 110 -14.62 -11.08 -2.46
C THR A 110 -15.10 -10.82 -3.89
N THR A 111 -14.46 -9.89 -4.60
CA THR A 111 -14.80 -9.56 -5.99
C THR A 111 -14.25 -10.55 -7.02
N GLY A 112 -13.25 -11.35 -6.66
CA GLY A 112 -12.51 -12.20 -7.60
C GLY A 112 -11.59 -11.42 -8.56
N ILE A 113 -11.46 -10.11 -8.41
CA ILE A 113 -10.50 -9.29 -9.17
C ILE A 113 -9.08 -9.80 -8.83
N PRO A 114 -8.18 -9.96 -9.83
CA PRO A 114 -6.85 -10.52 -9.59
C PRO A 114 -6.08 -9.83 -8.46
N ALA A 115 -5.20 -10.59 -7.82
CA ALA A 115 -4.47 -10.10 -6.65
C ALA A 115 -3.62 -8.86 -6.98
N TRP A 116 -2.92 -8.89 -8.11
CA TRP A 116 -1.96 -7.88 -8.50
C TRP A 116 -1.73 -7.87 -10.02
N PHE A 117 -1.37 -6.70 -10.55
CA PHE A 117 -0.90 -6.47 -11.93
C PHE A 117 -0.02 -5.21 -11.95
N PRO A 118 1.05 -5.14 -12.75
CA PRO A 118 1.93 -3.96 -12.81
C PRO A 118 1.30 -2.84 -13.62
N LEU A 119 0.30 -2.15 -13.04
CA LEU A 119 -0.44 -1.10 -13.72
C LEU A 119 0.45 0.07 -14.20
N TYR A 120 1.62 0.26 -13.60
CA TYR A 120 2.60 1.27 -14.02
C TYR A 120 3.19 1.03 -15.42
N LEU A 121 2.97 -0.15 -16.02
CA LEU A 121 3.32 -0.43 -17.42
C LEU A 121 2.30 0.11 -18.42
N LEU A 122 1.08 0.38 -17.94
CA LEU A 122 -0.02 0.89 -18.76
C LEU A 122 -0.07 2.41 -18.67
N ALA A 123 -0.47 3.05 -19.76
CA ALA A 123 -0.79 4.47 -19.73
C ALA A 123 -1.91 4.73 -18.72
N ARG A 124 -1.95 5.93 -18.14
CA ARG A 124 -2.86 6.26 -17.05
C ARG A 124 -4.32 5.92 -17.38
N ASP A 125 -4.77 6.26 -18.58
CA ASP A 125 -6.16 6.06 -19.01
C ASP A 125 -6.43 4.56 -19.32
N GLU A 126 -5.43 3.85 -19.87
CA GLU A 126 -5.52 2.42 -20.18
C GLU A 126 -5.68 1.54 -18.93
N ARG A 127 -5.21 2.01 -17.76
CA ARG A 127 -5.30 1.25 -16.50
C ARG A 127 -6.76 0.99 -16.12
N TRP A 128 -7.64 1.96 -16.31
CA TRP A 128 -9.05 1.83 -15.92
C TRP A 128 -9.80 0.91 -16.87
N ASP A 129 -9.53 1.00 -18.17
CA ASP A 129 -10.06 0.06 -19.16
C ASP A 129 -9.60 -1.37 -18.90
N PHE A 130 -8.33 -1.55 -18.54
CA PHE A 130 -7.79 -2.85 -18.13
C PHE A 130 -8.52 -3.38 -16.90
N LEU A 131 -8.60 -2.58 -15.83
CA LEU A 131 -9.26 -2.97 -14.58
C LEU A 131 -10.76 -3.23 -14.76
N ALA A 132 -11.42 -2.55 -15.70
CA ALA A 132 -12.83 -2.79 -16.01
C ALA A 132 -13.06 -4.15 -16.68
N ARG A 133 -12.08 -4.65 -17.46
CA ARG A 133 -12.23 -5.84 -18.31
C ARG A 133 -11.45 -7.06 -17.84
N VAL A 134 -10.53 -6.92 -16.89
CA VAL A 134 -9.71 -8.04 -16.41
C VAL A 134 -10.62 -9.14 -15.84
N ASN A 135 -10.41 -10.37 -16.32
CA ASN A 135 -11.19 -11.52 -15.91
C ASN A 135 -11.05 -11.79 -14.41
N THR A 136 -12.17 -12.12 -13.77
CA THR A 136 -12.18 -12.49 -12.35
C THR A 136 -12.19 -13.99 -12.16
N GLY A 137 -11.50 -14.46 -11.12
CA GLY A 137 -11.55 -15.86 -10.71
C GLY A 137 -12.73 -16.15 -9.77
N SER A 138 -13.11 -17.42 -9.65
CA SER A 138 -14.09 -17.90 -8.66
C SER A 138 -13.39 -18.22 -7.34
N HIS A 139 -13.34 -17.25 -6.43
CA HIS A 139 -12.75 -17.42 -5.10
C HIS A 139 -13.71 -16.88 -4.04
N ASN A 140 -13.80 -17.55 -2.88
CA ASN A 140 -14.56 -17.03 -1.75
C ASN A 140 -13.91 -15.73 -1.21
N VAL A 141 -12.58 -15.69 -1.12
CA VAL A 141 -11.78 -14.51 -0.79
C VAL A 141 -10.49 -14.56 -1.60
N LEU A 142 -10.15 -13.48 -2.31
CA LEU A 142 -8.89 -13.30 -3.04
C LEU A 142 -8.30 -11.92 -2.69
N TYR A 143 -7.26 -11.91 -1.86
CA TYR A 143 -6.59 -10.67 -1.45
C TYR A 143 -6.08 -9.90 -2.67
N SER A 144 -6.66 -8.72 -2.90
CA SER A 144 -6.49 -7.95 -4.14
C SER A 144 -6.08 -6.51 -3.88
N CYS A 145 -4.86 -6.19 -4.31
CA CYS A 145 -4.38 -4.81 -4.41
C CYS A 145 -5.15 -4.07 -5.51
N LEU A 146 -5.46 -4.71 -6.64
CA LEU A 146 -6.25 -4.07 -7.70
C LEU A 146 -7.63 -3.62 -7.20
N GLY A 147 -8.29 -4.42 -6.36
CA GLY A 147 -9.57 -4.06 -5.75
C GLY A 147 -9.50 -2.81 -4.87
N TYR A 148 -8.45 -2.67 -4.07
CA TYR A 148 -8.29 -1.48 -3.24
C TYR A 148 -7.79 -0.25 -4.02
N ILE A 149 -7.15 -0.42 -5.18
CA ILE A 149 -6.83 0.69 -6.09
C ILE A 149 -8.12 1.27 -6.66
N ILE A 150 -9.08 0.40 -7.01
CA ILE A 150 -10.42 0.81 -7.42
C ILE A 150 -11.14 1.53 -6.27
N LEU A 151 -11.04 1.05 -5.01
CA LEU A 151 -11.58 1.78 -3.86
C LEU A 151 -10.99 3.18 -3.73
N GLY A 152 -9.67 3.32 -3.87
CA GLY A 152 -9.00 4.62 -3.89
C GLY A 152 -9.61 5.55 -4.93
N ARG A 153 -9.83 5.07 -6.16
CA ARG A 153 -10.46 5.86 -7.22
C ARG A 153 -11.89 6.26 -6.90
N ILE A 154 -12.69 5.37 -6.31
CA ILE A 154 -14.06 5.71 -5.87
C ILE A 154 -14.02 6.82 -4.82
N ILE A 155 -13.12 6.73 -3.84
CA ILE A 155 -12.96 7.74 -2.78
C ILE A 155 -12.63 9.10 -3.40
N GLU A 156 -11.69 9.15 -4.34
CA GLU A 156 -11.31 10.38 -5.04
C GLU A 156 -12.47 10.95 -5.86
N THR A 157 -13.21 10.12 -6.59
CA THR A 157 -14.37 10.57 -7.37
C THR A 157 -15.45 11.16 -6.47
N VAL A 158 -15.78 10.49 -5.36
CA VAL A 158 -16.84 10.95 -4.43
C VAL A 158 -16.42 12.20 -3.66
N SER A 159 -15.14 12.31 -3.32
CA SER A 159 -14.64 13.40 -2.48
C SER A 159 -14.17 14.63 -3.26
N GLY A 160 -13.79 14.46 -4.53
CA GLY A 160 -13.20 15.50 -5.37
C GLY A 160 -11.73 15.83 -5.06
N ASP A 161 -11.14 15.20 -4.05
CA ASP A 161 -9.74 15.37 -3.63
C ASP A 161 -8.96 14.05 -3.86
N ARG A 162 -7.65 14.15 -4.04
CA ARG A 162 -6.75 12.99 -4.12
C ARG A 162 -6.65 12.24 -2.79
N LEU A 163 -6.33 10.94 -2.84
CA LEU A 163 -6.23 10.09 -1.66
C LEU A 163 -5.20 10.59 -0.63
N ASP A 164 -4.04 11.09 -1.09
CA ASP A 164 -2.99 11.65 -0.22
C ASP A 164 -3.43 12.92 0.50
N VAL A 165 -4.14 13.81 -0.22
CA VAL A 165 -4.75 15.02 0.34
C VAL A 165 -5.82 14.66 1.37
N LEU A 166 -6.64 13.66 1.10
CA LEU A 166 -7.68 13.19 2.02
C LEU A 166 -7.06 12.58 3.27
N PHE A 167 -6.03 11.75 3.14
CA PHE A 167 -5.30 11.19 4.28
C PHE A 167 -4.72 12.28 5.18
N GLU A 168 -4.07 13.29 4.61
CA GLU A 168 -3.52 14.42 5.35
C GLU A 168 -4.61 15.14 6.16
N LYS A 169 -5.72 15.50 5.50
CA LYS A 169 -6.82 16.29 6.08
C LYS A 169 -7.65 15.50 7.09
N LYS A 170 -7.90 14.22 6.84
CA LYS A 170 -8.93 13.41 7.53
C LYS A 170 -8.37 12.34 8.46
N ILE A 171 -7.06 12.07 8.44
CA ILE A 171 -6.46 11.02 9.28
C ILE A 171 -5.20 11.55 9.96
N LYS A 172 -4.18 11.87 9.17
CA LYS A 172 -2.84 12.22 9.68
C LYS A 172 -2.86 13.38 10.67
N LYS A 173 -3.50 14.50 10.32
CA LYS A 173 -3.58 15.69 11.19
C LYS A 173 -4.33 15.41 12.49
N MET A 174 -5.39 14.60 12.45
CA MET A 174 -6.18 14.29 13.64
C MET A 174 -5.43 13.38 14.61
N LEU A 175 -4.60 12.48 14.07
CA LEU A 175 -3.83 11.50 14.86
C LEU A 175 -2.40 11.97 15.17
N GLY A 176 -2.00 13.17 14.73
CA GLY A 176 -0.65 13.69 14.97
C GLY A 176 0.47 12.89 14.27
N LEU A 177 0.17 12.23 13.15
CA LEU A 177 1.10 11.33 12.45
C LEU A 177 2.14 12.11 11.62
N ASN A 178 3.01 12.87 12.28
CA ASN A 178 3.89 13.86 11.62
C ASN A 178 4.91 13.26 10.66
N GLN A 179 5.32 12.01 10.87
CA GLN A 179 6.29 11.29 10.03
C GLN A 179 5.63 10.32 9.02
N THR A 180 4.30 10.34 8.89
CA THR A 180 3.58 9.48 7.95
C THR A 180 3.09 10.30 6.77
N HIS A 181 3.53 9.94 5.56
CA HIS A 181 3.15 10.62 4.32
C HIS A 181 3.12 9.65 3.14
N PHE A 182 2.51 10.10 2.05
CA PHE A 182 2.58 9.41 0.77
C PHE A 182 3.85 9.84 0.03
N ASN A 183 4.63 8.85 -0.40
CA ASN A 183 5.95 8.98 -1.00
C ASN A 183 7.00 9.56 -0.06
N PRO A 184 8.25 9.07 -0.10
CA PRO A 184 9.34 9.74 0.58
C PRO A 184 9.53 11.17 0.07
N LYS A 185 9.97 12.09 0.93
CA LYS A 185 10.49 13.40 0.51
C LYS A 185 11.85 13.23 -0.17
N THR A 186 12.66 12.32 0.34
CA THR A 186 13.97 11.96 -0.21
C THR A 186 14.19 10.45 -0.12
N VAL A 187 15.00 9.93 -1.04
CA VAL A 187 15.33 8.50 -1.12
C VAL A 187 15.91 7.95 0.18
N ASP A 188 16.69 8.79 0.87
CA ASP A 188 17.39 8.42 2.09
C ASP A 188 16.50 8.45 3.34
N GLU A 189 15.29 8.99 3.25
CA GLU A 189 14.36 9.10 4.39
C GLU A 189 13.83 7.74 4.83
N VAL A 190 13.73 6.77 3.90
CA VAL A 190 13.04 5.50 4.11
C VAL A 190 14.04 4.34 4.07
N ALA A 191 13.86 3.36 4.96
CA ALA A 191 14.67 2.15 4.95
C ALA A 191 14.41 1.31 3.68
N PRO A 192 15.44 0.87 2.94
CA PRO A 192 15.27 -0.09 1.86
C PRO A 192 14.83 -1.45 2.42
N THR A 193 13.71 -1.96 1.91
CA THR A 193 13.11 -3.23 2.38
C THR A 193 13.29 -4.39 1.40
N GLU A 194 13.84 -4.14 0.21
CA GLU A 194 14.11 -5.17 -0.79
C GLU A 194 15.33 -4.84 -1.67
N LEU A 195 15.95 -5.88 -2.24
CA LEU A 195 17.12 -5.76 -3.13
C LEU A 195 16.73 -5.63 -4.62
N GLY A 196 15.44 -5.41 -4.89
CA GLY A 196 14.86 -5.42 -6.23
C GLY A 196 13.97 -6.63 -6.49
N ASN A 197 12.91 -6.43 -7.26
CA ASN A 197 11.87 -7.43 -7.46
C ASN A 197 12.03 -8.13 -8.83
N SER A 198 12.75 -9.27 -8.84
CA SER A 198 12.93 -10.11 -10.02
C SER A 198 11.60 -10.64 -10.59
N TYR A 199 10.60 -10.82 -9.72
CA TYR A 199 9.26 -11.19 -10.10
C TYR A 199 8.55 -10.05 -10.86
N GLU A 200 8.59 -8.82 -10.34
CA GLU A 200 8.07 -7.64 -11.06
C GLU A 200 8.76 -7.42 -12.40
N GLN A 201 10.08 -7.59 -12.46
CA GLN A 201 10.83 -7.55 -13.72
C GLN A 201 10.35 -8.64 -14.70
N GLY A 202 10.14 -9.86 -14.21
CA GLY A 202 9.62 -10.96 -15.02
C GLY A 202 8.24 -10.67 -15.60
N ILE A 203 7.33 -10.12 -14.78
CA ILE A 203 5.99 -9.73 -15.22
C ILE A 203 6.07 -8.55 -16.19
N ALA A 204 6.92 -7.57 -15.94
CA ALA A 204 7.07 -6.43 -16.83
C ALA A 204 7.59 -6.81 -18.22
N ARG A 205 8.50 -7.78 -18.30
CA ARG A 205 8.93 -8.36 -19.59
C ARG A 205 7.80 -9.10 -20.30
N LYS A 206 6.87 -9.69 -19.56
CA LYS A 206 5.76 -10.46 -20.11
C LYS A 206 4.64 -9.57 -20.66
N TYR A 207 4.35 -8.43 -20.02
CA TYR A 207 3.17 -7.62 -20.31
C TYR A 207 3.46 -6.23 -20.89
N GLY A 208 4.72 -5.81 -21.01
CA GLY A 208 5.06 -4.49 -21.54
C GLY A 208 6.46 -4.40 -22.14
N ASP A 209 6.81 -3.21 -22.63
CA ASP A 209 8.17 -2.91 -23.05
C ASP A 209 8.97 -2.41 -21.84
N ILE A 210 9.78 -3.31 -21.29
CA ILE A 210 10.62 -3.05 -20.12
C ILE A 210 11.52 -1.81 -20.28
N LYS A 211 11.84 -1.41 -21.52
CA LYS A 211 12.68 -0.24 -21.84
C LYS A 211 11.95 1.10 -21.65
N LYS A 212 10.62 1.09 -21.62
CA LYS A 212 9.79 2.28 -21.36
C LYS A 212 9.59 2.53 -19.86
N VAL A 213 9.95 1.56 -19.02
CA VAL A 213 9.85 1.67 -17.58
C VAL A 213 11.18 2.21 -17.07
N PRO A 214 11.21 3.36 -16.38
CA PRO A 214 12.39 3.73 -15.63
C PRO A 214 12.52 2.72 -14.50
N TRP A 215 13.33 1.67 -14.70
CA TRP A 215 13.76 0.78 -13.62
C TRP A 215 14.63 1.59 -12.70
N VAL A 216 13.99 2.33 -11.82
CA VAL A 216 14.67 2.95 -10.72
C VAL A 216 15.27 1.81 -9.92
N GLN A 217 16.60 1.77 -9.80
CA GLN A 217 17.34 0.70 -9.13
C GLN A 217 17.00 0.54 -7.63
N LEU A 218 16.07 1.32 -7.10
CA LEU A 218 15.78 1.40 -5.69
C LEU A 218 14.27 1.60 -5.52
N LEU A 219 13.62 0.62 -4.89
CA LEU A 219 12.25 0.70 -4.39
C LEU A 219 12.08 1.71 -3.24
N VAL A 220 12.95 2.73 -3.19
CA VAL A 220 13.01 3.77 -2.15
C VAL A 220 13.07 5.20 -2.74
N THR A 221 13.06 5.38 -4.06
CA THR A 221 13.19 6.71 -4.69
C THR A 221 11.82 7.31 -5.02
N PRO A 222 11.52 8.60 -4.72
CA PRO A 222 10.23 9.20 -4.98
C PRO A 222 10.15 9.67 -6.43
N VAL A 223 9.90 8.76 -7.38
CA VAL A 223 9.53 9.17 -8.74
C VAL A 223 8.56 8.15 -9.31
N LEU A 224 7.29 8.36 -9.03
CA LEU A 224 6.24 8.56 -10.03
C LEU A 224 5.00 9.03 -9.24
N PRO A 225 4.36 10.16 -9.61
CA PRO A 225 3.05 10.56 -9.07
C PRO A 225 1.94 9.52 -9.33
N GLU A 226 2.30 8.41 -9.97
CA GLU A 226 1.44 7.42 -10.58
C GLU A 226 1.69 5.99 -10.08
N ARG A 227 2.45 5.80 -8.99
CA ARG A 227 2.32 4.54 -8.24
C ARG A 227 0.86 4.43 -7.85
N CYS A 228 0.19 3.40 -8.35
CA CYS A 228 -1.14 3.03 -7.90
C CYS A 228 -1.03 2.76 -6.39
N TYR A 229 -1.35 3.76 -5.59
CA TYR A 229 -1.18 3.72 -4.15
C TYR A 229 -2.03 2.61 -3.56
N LEU A 230 -1.34 1.56 -3.11
CA LEU A 230 -1.65 0.71 -1.97
C LEU A 230 -0.41 0.01 -1.44
#